data_AF-Q6YTW3-F1
#
_entry.id   AF-Q6YTW3-F1
#
_cell.length_a   1.000
_cell.length_b   1.000
_cell.length_c   1.000
_cell.angle_alpha   90.00
_cell.angle_beta   90.00
_cell.angle_gamma   90.00
#
_symmetry.space_group_name_H-M   'P 1'
#
loop_
_entity.id
_entity.type
_entity.pdbx_description
1 polymer ?
#
loop_
_entity_poly.entity_id
_entity_poly.type
_entity_poly.pdbx_seq_one_letter_code
_entity_poly.pdbx_strand_id
1 'polypeptide(L)'
;MATRQRRHFAHPQHLLLRTHYSTTSSHFCDICRTNVAGMVGYRCNTCDIDIHDACADYFEETVSFFAHPWHTLTLSTIPDDDTNRWSCDLCTESCPRGSFVYRCAQCGFDAHPLCTLLPQTIRSPLHPQHDLNMAPSWGTCSACHQGLNMWHYRCGFCLYKLHVVCPSGAANAGQGDTSRSHNAGAGAAAATPGSSRATRIAKFLLRTSLNIAINAATGALATPVLDVLATALDDQE
;
A
#
# COMPACT_ATOMS: atom_id res chain seq x y z
N MET A 1 4.49 7.83 -31.06
CA MET A 1 4.56 9.17 -30.43
C MET A 1 4.04 9.00 -29.00
N ALA A 2 4.85 9.29 -27.98
CA ALA A 2 4.40 9.15 -26.59
C ALA A 2 3.28 10.16 -26.29
N THR A 3 2.16 9.68 -25.78
CA THR A 3 0.97 10.49 -25.45
C THR A 3 1.34 11.48 -24.35
N ARG A 4 1.23 12.79 -24.63
CA ARG A 4 1.49 13.86 -23.65
C ARG A 4 0.45 13.94 -22.54
N GLN A 5 -0.69 13.31 -22.75
CA GLN A 5 -1.86 13.41 -21.90
C GLN A 5 -2.50 12.03 -21.74
N ARG A 6 -3.07 11.78 -20.57
CA ARG A 6 -3.74 10.52 -20.22
C ARG A 6 -5.07 10.80 -19.53
N ARG A 7 -6.12 10.08 -19.92
CA ARG A 7 -7.33 9.95 -19.11
C ARG A 7 -7.09 8.87 -18.07
N HIS A 8 -7.39 9.15 -16.81
CA HIS A 8 -7.28 8.17 -15.74
C HIS A 8 -8.67 7.95 -15.12
N PHE A 9 -9.12 6.70 -15.01
CA PHE A 9 -10.49 6.37 -14.58
C PHE A 9 -10.79 6.91 -13.17
N ALA A 10 -9.82 6.92 -12.28
CA ALA A 10 -9.98 7.41 -10.91
C ALA A 10 -9.70 8.92 -10.77
N HIS A 11 -9.34 9.62 -11.86
CA HIS A 11 -9.37 11.08 -11.96
C HIS A 11 -9.97 11.53 -13.29
N PRO A 12 -11.29 11.31 -13.51
CA PRO A 12 -11.91 11.48 -14.81
C PRO A 12 -12.16 12.96 -15.19
N GLN A 13 -12.08 13.89 -14.23
CA GLN A 13 -12.45 15.29 -14.42
C GLN A 13 -11.42 16.04 -15.28
N HIS A 14 -10.15 15.65 -15.25
CA HIS A 14 -9.08 16.29 -16.00
C HIS A 14 -8.18 15.29 -16.71
N LEU A 15 -7.60 15.72 -17.83
CA LEU A 15 -6.49 14.98 -18.44
C LEU A 15 -5.24 15.19 -17.58
N LEU A 16 -4.57 14.09 -17.24
CA LEU A 16 -3.27 14.14 -16.59
C LEU A 16 -2.19 14.41 -17.63
N LEU A 17 -1.29 15.36 -17.33
CA LEU A 17 -0.16 15.71 -18.18
C LEU A 17 1.02 14.81 -17.86
N ARG A 18 1.68 14.26 -18.88
CA ARG A 18 2.92 13.51 -18.69
C ARG A 18 4.01 14.45 -18.19
N THR A 19 4.62 14.11 -17.05
CA THR A 19 5.56 14.97 -16.32
C THR A 19 6.85 14.20 -16.05
N HIS A 20 7.99 14.87 -16.27
CA HIS A 20 9.29 14.44 -15.80
C HIS A 20 9.58 15.21 -14.51
N TYR A 21 9.56 14.52 -13.38
CA TYR A 21 9.77 15.15 -12.08
C TYR A 21 11.25 15.40 -11.83
N SER A 22 11.59 16.56 -11.27
CA SER A 22 12.95 16.86 -10.81
C SER A 22 13.40 15.82 -9.79
N THR A 23 14.71 15.53 -9.71
CA THR A 23 15.30 14.73 -8.62
C THR A 23 15.13 15.36 -7.24
N THR A 24 14.82 16.65 -7.19
CA THR A 24 14.50 17.40 -5.96
C THR A 24 13.00 17.56 -5.71
N SER A 25 12.14 16.87 -6.48
CA SER A 25 10.69 16.93 -6.29
C SER A 25 10.29 16.39 -4.93
N SER A 26 9.35 17.05 -4.27
CA SER A 26 8.75 16.62 -3.00
C SER A 26 7.38 15.98 -3.19
N HIS A 27 6.97 15.70 -4.43
CA HIS A 27 5.67 15.10 -4.73
C HIS A 27 5.70 13.58 -4.46
N PHE A 28 4.52 13.01 -4.22
CA PHE A 28 4.35 11.58 -3.97
C PHE A 28 3.29 11.04 -4.89
N CYS A 29 3.45 9.80 -5.35
CA CYS A 29 2.44 9.15 -6.15
C CYS A 29 1.20 8.87 -5.29
N ASP A 30 0.03 9.32 -5.71
CA ASP A 30 -1.21 9.16 -4.96
C ASP A 30 -1.77 7.73 -4.96
N ILE A 31 -1.23 6.87 -5.83
CA ILE A 31 -1.55 5.43 -5.88
C ILE A 31 -0.69 4.64 -4.89
N CYS A 32 0.65 4.70 -5.02
CA CYS A 32 1.54 3.85 -4.21
C CYS A 32 2.13 4.56 -2.98
N ARG A 33 1.99 5.89 -2.88
CA ARG A 33 2.46 6.75 -1.79
C ARG A 33 3.97 6.81 -1.62
N THR A 34 4.74 6.47 -2.66
CA THR A 34 6.20 6.69 -2.69
C THR A 34 6.56 7.92 -3.54
N ASN A 35 7.77 8.45 -3.37
CA ASN A 35 8.24 9.67 -4.04
C ASN A 35 8.24 9.50 -5.58
N VAL A 36 7.95 10.57 -6.33
CA VAL A 36 8.04 10.61 -7.81
C VAL A 36 9.33 11.26 -8.31
N ALA A 37 10.21 11.75 -7.43
CA ALA A 37 11.45 12.43 -7.77
C ALA A 37 12.32 11.66 -8.76
N GLY A 38 12.81 12.36 -9.78
CA GLY A 38 13.65 11.79 -10.84
C GLY A 38 12.92 10.83 -11.80
N MET A 39 11.64 10.54 -11.59
CA MET A 39 10.87 9.60 -12.39
C MET A 39 9.94 10.29 -13.39
N VAL A 40 9.35 9.48 -14.27
CA VAL A 40 8.28 9.90 -15.17
C VAL A 40 6.94 9.45 -14.60
N GLY A 41 5.95 10.34 -14.72
CA GLY A 41 4.58 10.03 -14.34
C GLY A 41 3.59 10.96 -15.01
N TYR A 42 2.43 11.09 -14.40
CA TYR A 42 1.39 12.02 -14.83
C TYR A 42 0.96 12.93 -13.67
N ARG A 43 0.65 14.19 -14.01
CA ARG A 43 0.24 15.22 -13.05
C ARG A 43 -1.06 15.90 -13.47
N CYS A 44 -1.95 16.14 -12.52
CA CYS A 44 -3.00 17.15 -12.64
C CYS A 44 -2.58 18.38 -11.84
N ASN A 45 -2.23 19.49 -12.50
CA ASN A 45 -1.87 20.71 -11.78
C ASN A 45 -3.05 21.35 -11.03
N THR A 46 -4.28 21.18 -11.55
CA THR A 46 -5.49 21.76 -10.95
C THR A 46 -5.89 21.07 -9.65
N CYS A 47 -5.70 19.75 -9.58
CA CYS A 47 -6.09 18.94 -8.43
C CYS A 47 -4.91 18.46 -7.58
N ASP A 48 -3.68 18.83 -7.94
CA ASP A 48 -2.44 18.39 -7.30
C ASP A 48 -2.32 16.86 -7.17
N ILE A 49 -2.66 16.15 -8.26
CA ILE A 49 -2.55 14.68 -8.32
C ILE A 49 -1.26 14.32 -9.05
N ASP A 50 -0.48 13.41 -8.48
CA ASP A 50 0.74 12.86 -9.06
C ASP A 50 0.66 11.34 -9.09
N ILE A 51 0.96 10.71 -10.22
CA ILE A 51 1.01 9.24 -10.32
C ILE A 51 2.24 8.80 -11.12
N HIS A 52 2.94 7.76 -10.69
CA HIS A 52 3.99 7.14 -11.52
C HIS A 52 3.38 6.55 -12.79
N ASP A 53 4.14 6.55 -13.89
CA ASP A 53 3.73 5.93 -15.15
C ASP A 53 3.39 4.43 -14.94
N ALA A 54 4.27 3.72 -14.21
CA ALA A 54 4.07 2.32 -13.84
C ALA A 54 2.81 2.07 -12.99
N CYS A 55 2.50 2.97 -12.05
CA CYS A 55 1.29 2.84 -11.23
C CYS A 55 0.03 3.08 -12.06
N ALA A 56 0.05 4.05 -12.97
CA ALA A 56 -1.06 4.36 -13.86
C ALA A 56 -1.38 3.21 -14.83
N ASP A 57 -0.38 2.43 -15.23
CA ASP A 57 -0.53 1.28 -16.12
C ASP A 57 -0.94 -0.01 -15.40
N TYR A 58 -0.40 -0.25 -14.20
CA TYR A 58 -0.61 -1.51 -13.50
C TYR A 58 -1.92 -1.57 -12.72
N PHE A 59 -2.29 -0.49 -12.03
CA PHE A 59 -3.49 -0.50 -11.19
C PHE A 59 -4.72 -0.18 -12.03
N GLU A 60 -5.62 -1.15 -12.10
CA GLU A 60 -6.86 -1.07 -12.88
C GLU A 60 -7.99 -0.38 -12.11
N GLU A 61 -9.06 -0.01 -12.81
CA GLU A 61 -10.25 0.57 -12.19
C GLU A 61 -10.89 -0.38 -11.18
N THR A 62 -10.85 -1.68 -11.49
CA THR A 62 -11.50 -2.70 -10.70
C THR A 62 -10.63 -3.93 -10.54
N VAL A 63 -10.60 -4.51 -9.35
CA VAL A 63 -9.83 -5.74 -9.08
C VAL A 63 -10.65 -6.77 -8.33
N SER A 64 -10.47 -8.05 -8.68
CA SER A 64 -10.92 -9.18 -7.85
C SER A 64 -9.81 -9.54 -6.88
N PHE A 65 -10.10 -9.57 -5.58
CA PHE A 65 -9.07 -9.72 -4.56
C PHE A 65 -9.41 -10.84 -3.57
N PHE A 66 -8.43 -11.73 -3.28
CA PHE A 66 -8.68 -12.96 -2.51
C PHE A 66 -9.19 -12.69 -1.08
N ALA A 67 -8.84 -11.55 -0.48
CA ALA A 67 -9.29 -11.19 0.86
C ALA A 67 -10.75 -10.69 0.88
N HIS A 68 -11.29 -10.35 -0.30
CA HIS A 68 -12.66 -9.88 -0.48
C HIS A 68 -13.26 -10.47 -1.77
N PRO A 69 -13.49 -11.79 -1.85
CA PRO A 69 -13.82 -12.47 -3.10
C PRO A 69 -15.28 -12.31 -3.54
N TRP A 70 -16.15 -11.78 -2.68
CA TRP A 70 -17.60 -11.70 -2.92
C TRP A 70 -17.98 -10.53 -3.81
N HIS A 71 -17.16 -9.47 -3.84
CA HIS A 71 -17.36 -8.28 -4.65
C HIS A 71 -16.04 -7.82 -5.25
N THR A 72 -16.12 -7.23 -6.43
CA THR A 72 -15.02 -6.50 -7.02
C THR A 72 -14.75 -5.22 -6.23
N LEU A 73 -13.48 -4.87 -6.05
CA LEU A 73 -13.07 -3.59 -5.46
C LEU A 73 -12.89 -2.57 -6.58
N THR A 74 -13.31 -1.32 -6.35
CA THR A 74 -13.14 -0.22 -7.29
C THR A 74 -12.10 0.77 -6.75
N LEU A 75 -11.15 1.16 -7.58
CA LEU A 75 -10.16 2.17 -7.24
C LEU A 75 -10.78 3.57 -7.35
N SER A 76 -10.68 4.35 -6.29
CA SER A 76 -11.22 5.72 -6.24
C SER A 76 -10.37 6.61 -5.33
N THR A 77 -10.49 7.92 -5.50
CA THR A 77 -9.85 8.89 -4.61
C THR A 77 -10.73 9.15 -3.39
N ILE A 78 -10.13 9.20 -2.19
CA ILE A 78 -10.83 9.62 -0.98
C ILE A 78 -11.06 11.14 -1.05
N PRO A 79 -12.32 11.63 -0.95
CA PRO A 79 -12.61 13.06 -1.02
C PRO A 79 -11.88 13.87 0.06
N ASP A 80 -11.40 15.06 -0.29
CA ASP A 80 -10.67 15.95 0.63
C ASP A 80 -11.55 16.51 1.76
N ASP A 81 -12.85 16.61 1.51
CA ASP A 81 -13.86 17.07 2.44
C ASP A 81 -14.46 15.93 3.30
N ASP A 82 -14.10 14.67 3.04
CA ASP A 82 -14.63 13.55 3.82
C ASP A 82 -14.05 13.55 5.24
N THR A 83 -14.93 13.69 6.23
CA THR A 83 -14.56 13.74 7.65
C THR A 83 -14.30 12.37 8.27
N ASN A 84 -14.65 11.28 7.57
CA ASN A 84 -14.40 9.93 8.05
C ASN A 84 -12.90 9.62 8.13
N ARG A 85 -12.53 8.77 9.11
CA ARG A 85 -11.19 8.18 9.16
C ARG A 85 -11.20 6.91 8.34
N TRP A 86 -10.36 6.88 7.33
CA TRP A 86 -10.18 5.74 6.43
C TRP A 86 -8.94 4.94 6.82
N SER A 87 -9.06 3.62 6.80
CA SER A 87 -7.96 2.69 7.10
C SER A 87 -8.03 1.48 6.19
N CYS A 88 -6.87 0.99 5.76
CA CYS A 88 -6.78 -0.23 4.98
C CYS A 88 -7.07 -1.45 5.86
N ASP A 89 -8.00 -2.30 5.47
CA ASP A 89 -8.36 -3.52 6.21
C ASP A 89 -7.18 -4.49 6.34
N LEU A 90 -6.27 -4.51 5.37
CA LEU A 90 -5.15 -5.46 5.36
C LEU A 90 -4.02 -5.06 6.31
N CYS A 91 -3.54 -3.81 6.22
CA CYS A 91 -2.38 -3.35 6.99
C CYS A 91 -2.77 -2.49 8.21
N THR A 92 -4.04 -2.09 8.32
CA THR A 92 -4.61 -1.19 9.35
C THR A 92 -3.99 0.21 9.40
N GLU A 93 -3.15 0.57 8.44
CA GLU A 93 -2.63 1.93 8.30
C GLU A 93 -3.68 2.85 7.68
N SER A 94 -3.59 4.15 7.97
CA SER A 94 -4.51 5.17 7.45
C SER A 94 -4.47 5.23 5.92
N CYS A 95 -5.63 5.49 5.30
CA CYS A 95 -5.72 5.95 3.92
C CYS A 95 -5.94 7.48 3.95
N PRO A 96 -4.91 8.29 3.66
CA PRO A 96 -5.05 9.75 3.70
C PRO A 96 -6.07 10.25 2.68
N ARG A 97 -6.65 11.41 2.95
CA ARG A 97 -7.47 12.13 1.95
C ARG A 97 -6.65 12.46 0.71
N GLY A 98 -7.32 12.52 -0.44
CA GLY A 98 -6.67 12.70 -1.74
C GLY A 98 -5.92 11.47 -2.26
N SER A 99 -5.70 10.44 -1.43
CA SER A 99 -5.06 9.20 -1.89
C SER A 99 -6.05 8.25 -2.56
N PHE A 100 -5.52 7.35 -3.39
CA PHE A 100 -6.31 6.33 -4.06
C PHE A 100 -6.46 5.10 -3.17
N VAL A 101 -7.67 4.55 -3.12
CA VAL A 101 -8.03 3.37 -2.33
C VAL A 101 -8.89 2.44 -3.17
N TYR A 102 -8.63 1.14 -3.09
CA TYR A 102 -9.56 0.13 -3.59
C TYR A 102 -10.66 -0.08 -2.56
N ARG A 103 -11.91 0.16 -2.94
CA ARG A 103 -13.06 0.09 -2.04
C ARG A 103 -14.15 -0.84 -2.57
N CYS A 104 -14.73 -1.64 -1.68
CA CYS A 104 -16.08 -2.18 -1.85
C CYS A 104 -17.05 -1.31 -1.05
N ALA A 105 -17.82 -0.45 -1.73
CA ALA A 105 -18.74 0.48 -1.04
C ALA A 105 -19.85 -0.26 -0.27
N GLN A 106 -20.27 -1.44 -0.74
CA GLN A 106 -21.33 -2.24 -0.11
C GLN A 106 -20.88 -2.83 1.24
N CYS A 107 -19.62 -3.23 1.34
CA CYS A 107 -19.08 -3.87 2.54
C CYS A 107 -18.26 -2.93 3.42
N GLY A 108 -17.89 -1.75 2.91
CA GLY A 108 -16.94 -0.86 3.57
C GLY A 108 -15.54 -1.46 3.68
N PHE A 109 -15.16 -2.34 2.73
CA PHE A 109 -13.81 -2.90 2.67
C PHE A 109 -12.90 -1.96 1.88
N ASP A 110 -11.77 -1.58 2.47
CA ASP A 110 -10.80 -0.64 1.93
C ASP A 110 -9.40 -1.26 1.90
N ALA A 111 -8.68 -1.12 0.79
CA ALA A 111 -7.29 -1.55 0.67
C ALA A 111 -6.45 -0.51 -0.05
N HIS A 112 -5.23 -0.27 0.43
CA HIS A 112 -4.24 0.48 -0.36
C HIS A 112 -3.94 -0.28 -1.65
N PRO A 113 -3.63 0.40 -2.77
CA PRO A 113 -3.19 -0.25 -4.00
C PRO A 113 -2.01 -1.20 -3.78
N LEU A 114 -0.98 -0.81 -3.02
CA LEU A 114 0.12 -1.72 -2.69
C LEU A 114 -0.30 -2.93 -1.85
N CYS A 115 -1.36 -2.81 -1.05
CA CYS A 115 -1.86 -3.93 -0.26
C CYS A 115 -2.54 -5.00 -1.14
N THR A 116 -3.03 -4.64 -2.34
CA THR A 116 -3.58 -5.64 -3.28
C THR A 116 -2.48 -6.46 -3.99
N LEU A 117 -1.21 -6.06 -3.86
CA LEU A 117 -0.06 -6.85 -4.31
C LEU A 117 0.38 -7.91 -3.29
N LEU A 118 -0.18 -7.92 -2.08
CA LEU A 118 0.20 -8.91 -1.08
C LEU A 118 -0.21 -10.30 -1.56
N PRO A 119 0.71 -11.28 -1.64
CA PRO A 119 0.35 -12.63 -2.05
C PRO A 119 -0.54 -13.30 -1.01
N GLN A 120 -1.47 -14.12 -1.46
CA GLN A 120 -2.32 -14.91 -0.57
C GLN A 120 -1.49 -15.91 0.25
N THR A 121 -0.44 -16.49 -0.34
CA THR A 121 0.39 -17.53 0.27
C THR A 121 1.86 -17.14 0.20
N ILE A 122 2.58 -17.29 1.31
CA ILE A 122 4.01 -17.01 1.40
C ILE A 122 4.78 -18.17 2.02
N ARG A 123 6.07 -18.24 1.67
CA ARG A 123 7.08 -19.02 2.41
C ARG A 123 7.88 -18.09 3.29
N SER A 124 7.96 -18.41 4.57
CA SER A 124 8.76 -17.63 5.53
C SER A 124 9.92 -18.48 6.07
N PRO A 125 11.14 -17.92 6.14
CA PRO A 125 12.26 -18.60 6.79
C PRO A 125 12.03 -18.80 8.30
N LEU A 126 11.09 -18.07 8.92
CA LEU A 126 10.72 -18.24 10.32
C LEU A 126 9.81 -19.46 10.55
N HIS A 127 9.21 -19.99 9.49
CA HIS A 127 8.38 -21.20 9.53
C HIS A 127 8.54 -21.98 8.22
N PRO A 128 9.72 -22.60 7.98
CA PRO A 128 10.06 -23.17 6.67
C PRO A 128 9.33 -24.47 6.36
N GLN A 129 8.68 -25.11 7.34
CA GLN A 129 8.04 -26.41 7.17
C GLN A 129 6.70 -26.34 6.42
N HIS A 130 6.01 -25.19 6.46
CA HIS A 130 4.70 -25.02 5.86
C HIS A 130 4.53 -23.63 5.26
N ASP A 131 3.72 -23.57 4.20
CA ASP A 131 3.28 -22.30 3.64
C ASP A 131 2.35 -21.57 4.63
N LEU A 132 2.43 -20.23 4.64
CA LEU A 132 1.57 -19.37 5.43
C LEU A 132 0.54 -18.70 4.50
N ASN A 133 -0.73 -18.75 4.88
CA ASN A 133 -1.81 -18.12 4.12
C ASN A 133 -2.32 -16.87 4.82
N MET A 134 -2.57 -15.82 4.07
CA MET A 134 -3.22 -14.62 4.59
C MET A 134 -4.68 -14.93 4.90
N ALA A 135 -5.09 -14.66 6.13
CA ALA A 135 -6.45 -14.93 6.58
C ALA A 135 -6.86 -13.98 7.70
N PRO A 136 -8.17 -13.72 7.84
CA PRO A 136 -8.68 -12.97 8.96
C PRO A 136 -8.69 -13.86 10.20
N SER A 137 -8.01 -13.45 11.28
CA SER A 137 -8.15 -14.10 12.58
C SER A 137 -7.73 -13.16 13.72
N TRP A 138 -7.83 -13.61 14.96
CA TRP A 138 -7.23 -12.92 16.11
C TRP A 138 -6.05 -13.72 16.65
N GLY A 139 -5.15 -13.03 17.34
CA GLY A 139 -4.04 -13.67 18.05
C GLY A 139 -2.84 -12.77 18.19
N THR A 140 -1.71 -13.40 18.44
CA THR A 140 -0.43 -12.74 18.68
C THR A 140 0.57 -13.19 17.63
N CYS A 141 1.40 -12.28 17.15
CA CYS A 141 2.46 -12.58 16.20
C CYS A 141 3.53 -13.46 16.86
N SER A 142 3.85 -14.59 16.24
CA SER A 142 4.87 -15.52 16.70
C SER A 142 6.29 -14.94 16.65
N ALA A 143 6.52 -13.86 15.89
CA ALA A 143 7.84 -13.23 15.77
C ALA A 143 8.06 -12.05 16.73
N CYS A 144 7.08 -11.17 16.91
CA CYS A 144 7.25 -9.96 17.75
C CYS A 144 6.41 -9.98 19.04
N HIS A 145 5.59 -11.00 19.24
CA HIS A 145 4.73 -11.19 20.41
C HIS A 145 3.70 -10.07 20.66
N GLN A 146 3.46 -9.20 19.66
CA GLN A 146 2.41 -8.18 19.70
C GLN A 146 1.10 -8.71 19.10
N GLY A 147 -0.01 -8.08 19.47
CA GLY A 147 -1.33 -8.37 18.91
C GLY A 147 -1.34 -8.26 17.38
N LEU A 148 -2.05 -9.17 16.73
CA LEU A 148 -2.21 -9.17 15.28
C LEU A 148 -3.39 -8.29 14.86
N ASN A 149 -3.22 -7.68 13.70
CA ASN A 149 -4.32 -7.09 12.95
C ASN A 149 -5.25 -8.20 12.44
N MET A 150 -6.46 -7.83 12.00
CA MET A 150 -7.43 -8.79 11.48
C MET A 150 -6.81 -9.68 10.40
N TRP A 151 -6.15 -9.08 9.41
CA TRP A 151 -5.46 -9.80 8.33
C TRP A 151 -3.98 -10.01 8.64
N HIS A 152 -3.55 -11.27 8.58
CA HIS A 152 -2.16 -11.67 8.82
C HIS A 152 -1.87 -13.04 8.20
N TYR A 153 -0.59 -13.40 8.09
CA TYR A 153 -0.17 -14.70 7.57
C TYR A 153 -0.26 -15.76 8.67
N ARG A 154 -0.90 -16.90 8.38
CA ARG A 154 -1.02 -18.03 9.31
C ARG A 154 -0.75 -19.37 8.66
N CYS A 155 -0.08 -20.27 9.38
CA CYS A 155 -0.02 -21.67 9.04
C CYS A 155 -1.34 -22.35 9.41
N GLY A 156 -1.94 -23.08 8.47
CA GLY A 156 -3.17 -23.85 8.72
C GLY A 156 -2.96 -25.05 9.67
N PHE A 157 -1.74 -25.59 9.74
CA PHE A 157 -1.40 -26.79 10.51
C PHE A 157 -0.86 -26.45 11.90
N CYS A 158 0.10 -25.53 11.99
CA CYS A 158 0.80 -25.20 13.23
C CYS A 158 0.17 -24.03 14.00
N LEU A 159 -0.78 -23.31 13.40
CA LEU A 159 -1.30 -22.02 13.90
C LEU A 159 -0.21 -20.97 14.15
N TYR A 160 0.95 -21.11 13.50
CA TYR A 160 2.01 -20.12 13.47
C TYR A 160 1.50 -18.85 12.76
N LYS A 161 1.65 -17.67 13.35
CA LYS A 161 1.05 -16.41 12.85
C LYS A 161 2.09 -15.29 12.77
N LEU A 162 2.07 -14.51 11.69
CA LEU A 162 2.95 -13.36 11.49
C LEU A 162 2.16 -12.15 11.01
N HIS A 163 2.43 -10.96 11.54
CA HIS A 163 2.00 -9.71 10.87
C HIS A 163 2.44 -9.72 9.42
N VAL A 164 1.73 -9.00 8.55
CA VAL A 164 2.12 -8.82 7.14
C VAL A 164 3.59 -8.39 7.01
N VAL A 165 4.08 -7.53 7.92
CA VAL A 165 5.43 -6.95 7.86
C VAL A 165 6.50 -7.69 8.69
N CYS A 166 6.09 -8.63 9.56
CA CYS A 166 7.00 -9.47 10.37
C CYS A 166 7.68 -10.69 9.70
N PRO A 167 7.42 -11.12 8.44
CA PRO A 167 7.91 -12.43 7.98
C PRO A 167 9.43 -12.66 7.90
N SER A 168 10.27 -11.68 8.27
CA SER A 168 11.73 -11.78 8.16
C SER A 168 12.47 -11.33 9.43
N GLY A 169 11.84 -11.36 10.60
CA GLY A 169 12.57 -11.27 11.87
C GLY A 169 13.22 -9.92 12.20
N ALA A 170 13.05 -8.89 11.35
CA ALA A 170 13.39 -7.52 11.72
C ALA A 170 12.42 -7.07 12.83
N ALA A 171 12.85 -7.24 14.07
CA ALA A 171 12.22 -6.71 15.26
C ALA A 171 12.29 -5.18 15.21
N ASN A 172 11.45 -4.53 14.40
CA ASN A 172 11.01 -3.18 14.73
C ASN A 172 10.00 -3.30 15.87
N ALA A 173 10.54 -3.65 17.04
CA ALA A 173 9.93 -3.36 18.32
C ALA A 173 9.90 -1.83 18.44
N GLY A 174 8.71 -1.24 18.42
CA GLY A 174 8.55 0.19 18.64
C GLY A 174 7.75 0.89 17.55
N GLN A 175 6.44 0.70 17.59
CA GLN A 175 5.42 1.72 17.29
C GLN A 175 4.08 1.07 17.59
N GLY A 176 3.77 0.96 18.88
CA GLY A 176 2.43 0.69 19.33
C GLY A 176 1.57 1.90 19.01
N ASP A 177 0.66 1.76 18.05
CA ASP A 177 -0.56 2.57 18.05
C ASP A 177 -1.58 1.78 18.87
N THR A 178 -1.46 1.90 20.19
CA THR A 178 -2.48 1.37 21.09
C THR A 178 -3.72 2.23 20.93
N SER A 179 -4.67 1.72 20.14
CA SER A 179 -6.07 2.11 20.19
C SER A 179 -6.53 2.11 21.65
N ARG A 180 -6.62 3.30 22.28
CA ARG A 180 -7.51 3.61 23.40
C ARG A 180 -7.49 5.11 23.75
N SER A 181 -8.67 5.70 23.55
CA SER A 181 -9.34 6.69 24.40
C SER A 181 -9.04 8.18 24.24
N HIS A 182 -10.09 8.87 23.77
CA HIS A 182 -10.51 10.25 24.05
C HIS A 182 -9.63 11.08 25.00
N ASN A 183 -9.06 12.19 24.50
CA ASN A 183 -9.28 13.49 25.12
C ASN A 183 -9.01 14.63 24.14
N ALA A 184 -9.85 15.66 24.22
CA ALA A 184 -9.76 16.87 23.42
C ALA A 184 -8.59 17.75 23.91
N GLY A 185 -7.80 18.27 22.98
CA GLY A 185 -6.74 19.23 23.26
C GLY A 185 -6.28 19.86 21.95
N ALA A 186 -6.77 21.06 21.68
CA ALA A 186 -6.41 21.86 20.52
C ALA A 186 -4.94 22.31 20.62
N GLY A 187 -4.12 21.88 19.68
CA GLY A 187 -2.74 22.33 19.52
C GLY A 187 -2.34 22.16 18.06
N ALA A 188 -2.23 23.28 17.35
CA ALA A 188 -1.75 23.34 15.98
C ALA A 188 -0.25 23.03 15.95
N ALA A 189 0.10 21.75 15.78
CA ALA A 189 1.47 21.35 15.49
C ALA A 189 1.61 21.20 13.97
N ALA A 190 2.41 22.09 13.39
CA ALA A 190 2.85 22.01 12.01
C ALA A 190 3.44 20.63 11.73
N ALA A 191 2.89 19.93 10.73
CA ALA A 191 3.43 18.66 10.27
C ALA A 191 4.84 18.92 9.71
N THR A 192 5.87 18.56 10.48
CA THR A 192 7.22 18.39 9.96
C THR A 192 7.18 17.23 8.95
N PRO A 193 7.84 17.35 7.78
CA PRO A 193 7.90 16.27 6.80
C PRO A 193 8.90 15.22 7.31
N GLY A 194 8.49 14.49 8.34
CA GLY A 194 9.23 13.36 8.88
C GLY A 194 9.36 12.32 7.78
N SER A 195 10.62 11.88 7.55
CA SER A 195 11.07 10.75 6.75
C SER A 195 9.93 10.04 6.03
N SER A 196 9.81 10.25 4.72
CA SER A 196 8.69 9.75 3.93
C SER A 196 8.36 8.32 4.36
N ARG A 197 7.12 8.11 4.82
CA ARG A 197 6.61 6.77 5.15
C ARG A 197 6.42 5.97 3.86
N ALA A 198 7.41 5.95 2.97
CA ALA A 198 7.51 5.02 1.88
C ALA A 198 7.35 3.61 2.51
N THR A 199 6.21 3.04 2.18
CA THR A 199 5.32 2.30 3.07
C THR A 199 6.02 1.06 3.65
N ARG A 200 5.78 0.68 4.91
CA ARG A 200 6.30 -0.60 5.44
C ARG A 200 5.91 -1.78 4.54
N ILE A 201 4.76 -1.65 3.87
CA ILE A 201 4.30 -2.54 2.80
C ILE A 201 5.24 -2.49 1.58
N ALA A 202 5.65 -1.33 1.07
CA ALA A 202 6.59 -1.23 -0.04
C ALA A 202 7.91 -1.95 0.28
N LYS A 203 8.53 -1.67 1.44
CA LYS A 203 9.73 -2.39 1.92
C LYS A 203 9.49 -3.90 2.04
N PHE A 204 8.28 -4.31 2.41
CA PHE A 204 7.90 -5.71 2.51
C PHE A 204 7.78 -6.38 1.13
N LEU A 205 7.10 -5.75 0.17
CA LEU A 205 6.92 -6.27 -1.20
C LEU A 205 8.26 -6.46 -1.94
N LEU A 206 9.26 -5.63 -1.63
CA LEU A 206 10.60 -5.71 -2.23
C LEU A 206 11.48 -6.86 -1.71
N ARG A 207 11.11 -7.53 -0.63
CA ARG A 207 11.88 -8.69 -0.16
C ARG A 207 11.91 -9.77 -1.25
N THR A 208 13.07 -10.37 -1.49
CA THR A 208 13.31 -11.28 -2.61
C THR A 208 12.25 -12.39 -2.74
N SER A 209 11.91 -13.07 -1.65
CA SER A 209 10.91 -14.15 -1.68
C SER A 209 9.50 -13.67 -2.04
N LEU A 210 9.14 -12.43 -1.66
CA LEU A 210 7.86 -11.82 -1.94
C LEU A 210 7.81 -11.27 -3.36
N ASN A 211 8.85 -10.57 -3.79
CA ASN A 211 9.00 -10.09 -5.16
C ASN A 211 8.86 -11.25 -6.16
N ILE A 212 9.52 -12.39 -5.91
CA ILE A 212 9.37 -13.61 -6.72
C ILE A 212 7.92 -14.11 -6.73
N ALA A 213 7.27 -14.18 -5.55
CA ALA A 213 5.88 -14.65 -5.45
C ALA A 213 4.90 -13.73 -6.18
N ILE A 214 5.09 -12.41 -6.08
CA ILE A 214 4.28 -11.40 -6.76
C ILE A 214 4.45 -11.53 -8.28
N ASN A 215 5.69 -11.58 -8.78
CA ASN A 215 5.94 -11.72 -10.21
C ASN A 215 5.39 -13.02 -10.77
N ALA A 216 5.47 -14.12 -10.02
CA ALA A 216 4.85 -15.38 -10.40
C ALA A 216 3.32 -15.26 -10.48
N ALA A 217 2.68 -14.60 -9.50
CA ALA A 217 1.23 -14.43 -9.45
C ALA A 217 0.69 -13.44 -10.52
N THR A 218 1.46 -12.42 -10.87
CA THR A 218 1.05 -11.37 -11.81
C THR A 218 1.62 -11.56 -13.22
N GLY A 219 2.31 -12.66 -13.50
CA GLY A 219 3.01 -12.84 -14.79
C GLY A 219 4.02 -11.71 -15.07
N ALA A 220 4.72 -11.23 -14.03
CA ALA A 220 5.65 -10.09 -14.04
C ALA A 220 5.03 -8.73 -14.43
N LEU A 221 3.71 -8.60 -14.52
CA LEU A 221 3.06 -7.32 -14.79
C LEU A 221 3.31 -6.27 -13.69
N ALA A 222 3.52 -6.69 -12.44
CA ALA A 222 3.81 -5.79 -11.32
C ALA A 222 5.27 -5.31 -11.27
N THR A 223 6.18 -5.89 -12.06
CA THR A 223 7.63 -5.57 -12.02
C THR A 223 7.91 -4.06 -12.13
N PRO A 224 7.30 -3.31 -13.07
CA PRO A 224 7.56 -1.86 -13.15
C PRO A 224 7.16 -1.09 -11.88
N VAL A 225 6.12 -1.53 -11.18
CA VAL A 225 5.74 -0.93 -9.89
C VAL A 225 6.78 -1.27 -8.84
N LEU A 226 7.24 -2.53 -8.77
CA LEU A 226 8.28 -2.94 -7.83
C LEU A 226 9.61 -2.20 -8.07
N ASP A 227 9.99 -1.97 -9.33
CA ASP A 227 11.18 -1.19 -9.66
C ASP A 227 11.07 0.26 -9.17
N VAL A 228 9.90 0.88 -9.36
CA VAL A 228 9.59 2.21 -8.81
C VAL A 228 9.70 2.22 -7.29
N LEU A 229 9.19 1.19 -6.60
CA LEU A 229 9.30 1.10 -5.14
C LEU A 229 10.76 0.98 -4.70
N ALA A 230 11.58 0.22 -5.42
CA ALA A 230 13.00 0.07 -5.11
C ALA A 230 13.73 1.41 -5.25
N THR A 231 13.58 2.08 -6.40
CA THR A 231 14.19 3.41 -6.63
C THR A 231 13.74 4.43 -5.58
N ALA A 232 12.44 4.49 -5.28
CA ALA A 232 11.91 5.46 -4.31
C ALA A 232 12.35 5.20 -2.86
N LEU A 233 12.81 3.98 -2.54
CA LEU A 233 13.28 3.59 -1.21
C LEU A 233 14.80 3.70 -1.06
N ASP A 234 15.57 3.56 -2.14
CA ASP A 234 17.02 3.76 -2.13
C ASP A 234 17.40 5.23 -1.84
N ASP A 235 16.57 6.19 -2.28
CA ASP A 235 16.75 7.63 -1.99
C ASP A 235 16.48 8.00 -0.50
N GLN A 236 16.15 7.02 0.35
CA GLN A 236 15.81 7.23 1.77
C GLN A 236 16.88 6.70 2.74
N GLU A 237 17.90 5.97 2.26
CA GLU A 237 19.00 5.41 3.07
C GLU A 237 20.28 6.24 2.97
#